data_AF-A0AAP3YZD7-F1
#
_entry.id   AF-A0AAP3YZD7-F1
#
_cell.length_a   1.000
_cell.length_b   1.000
_cell.length_c   1.000
_cell.angle_alpha   90.00
_cell.angle_beta   90.00
_cell.angle_gamma   90.00
#
_symmetry.space_group_name_H-M   'P 1'
#
loop_
_entity.id
_entity.type
_entity.pdbx_description
1 polymer ?
#
loop_
_entity_poly.entity_id
_entity_poly.type
_entity_poly.pdbx_seq_one_letter_code
_entity_poly.pdbx_strand_id
1 'polypeptide(L)'
;MVLLNNIELIESENFSFEKSEGIIKFSNLSMEESIMGSWVKLKLPEKFRKGETYFLKIGTFALNPSRLLAGVSDMNGSERKFYSRDVPVGLGKQGYSVKAEEDYDFLNIFFEDELLINELTIRLMMKKVANNHIYQVTNGLTTEIKSYPGLVIKFLGQGSNVFIDEGSKFKNTYININDFSKVEIEKTDEEGINNTLINFGTLSSNNELLIKKGCSIGGSNFVIGNEHHLSVRVGEDNLWSTGIVIRASDGHQIFDNVTGKMINRAKKIEIGNNVWIGANATVLKGSMIQDNSIVGTSAVIAKIFSEKNIVIAGNPGKVVKRDISWLRDQII
;
A
#
# COMPACT_ATOMS: atom_id res chain seq x y z
N MET A 1 1.99 0.66 -18.40
CA MET A 1 1.99 2.11 -18.68
C MET A 1 0.61 2.42 -19.19
N VAL A 2 -0.05 3.41 -18.61
CA VAL A 2 -1.39 3.82 -19.05
C VAL A 2 -1.23 5.11 -19.86
N LEU A 3 -1.98 5.22 -20.95
CA LEU A 3 -2.14 6.48 -21.68
C LEU A 3 -2.81 7.49 -20.75
N LEU A 4 -2.20 8.67 -20.59
CA LEU A 4 -2.77 9.70 -19.75
C LEU A 4 -3.89 10.42 -20.50
N ASN A 5 -5.14 10.02 -20.24
CA ASN A 5 -6.32 10.71 -20.77
C ASN A 5 -6.68 11.92 -19.87
N ASN A 6 -7.39 12.91 -20.42
CA ASN A 6 -7.82 14.12 -19.69
C ASN A 6 -6.68 15.02 -19.17
N ILE A 7 -5.58 15.13 -19.91
CA ILE A 7 -4.51 16.08 -19.57
C ILE A 7 -5.01 17.51 -19.79
N GLU A 8 -4.98 18.31 -18.72
CA GLU A 8 -5.32 19.73 -18.77
C GLU A 8 -4.04 20.53 -19.04
N LEU A 9 -4.12 21.49 -19.97
CA LEU A 9 -2.99 22.38 -20.27
C LEU A 9 -3.25 23.61 -19.44
N ILE A 10 -2.29 23.97 -18.60
CA ILE A 10 -2.44 25.07 -17.65
C ILE A 10 -1.81 26.32 -18.23
N GLU A 11 -0.62 26.18 -18.82
CA GLU A 11 0.14 27.29 -19.36
C GLU A 11 1.09 26.79 -20.45
N SER A 12 1.29 27.61 -21.48
CA SER A 12 2.25 27.39 -22.56
C SER A 12 2.69 28.72 -23.14
N GLU A 13 3.94 28.81 -23.58
CA GLU A 13 4.42 29.93 -24.37
C GLU A 13 4.16 29.66 -25.87
N ASN A 14 3.55 30.61 -26.58
CA ASN A 14 3.60 30.74 -28.06
C ASN A 14 3.04 29.61 -28.97
N PHE A 15 2.20 28.67 -28.49
CA PHE A 15 1.67 27.56 -29.35
C PHE A 15 0.15 27.48 -29.41
N SER A 16 -0.38 27.00 -30.54
CA SER A 16 -1.74 26.46 -30.62
C SER A 16 -1.73 24.95 -30.39
N PHE A 17 -2.77 24.39 -29.77
CA PHE A 17 -2.74 23.01 -29.29
C PHE A 17 -4.07 22.27 -29.50
N GLU A 18 -3.96 21.00 -29.89
CA GLU A 18 -5.06 20.04 -30.00
C GLU A 18 -4.78 18.80 -29.13
N LYS A 19 -5.86 18.22 -28.57
CA LYS A 19 -5.78 17.10 -27.64
C LYS A 19 -6.63 15.93 -28.12
N SER A 20 -6.06 14.74 -28.08
CA SER A 20 -6.81 13.48 -28.22
C SER A 20 -6.12 12.39 -27.41
N GLU A 21 -6.88 11.62 -26.62
CA GLU A 21 -6.45 10.40 -25.88
C GLU A 21 -4.93 10.21 -25.62
N GLY A 22 -4.35 10.96 -24.67
CA GLY A 22 -2.94 10.85 -24.27
C GLY A 22 -1.92 11.32 -25.32
N ILE A 23 -2.39 12.04 -26.33
CA ILE A 23 -1.63 12.72 -27.37
C ILE A 23 -1.88 14.23 -27.24
N ILE A 24 -0.79 14.98 -27.27
CA ILE A 24 -0.80 16.44 -27.32
C ILE A 24 -0.13 16.83 -28.63
N LYS A 25 -0.86 17.57 -29.47
CA LYS A 25 -0.37 18.10 -30.73
C LYS A 25 -0.19 19.60 -30.59
N PHE A 26 1.03 20.07 -30.83
CA PHE A 26 1.40 21.48 -30.88
C PHE A 26 1.49 21.91 -32.36
N SER A 27 0.83 23.01 -32.69
CA SER A 27 0.70 23.60 -34.03
C SER A 27 1.06 25.10 -33.98
N ASN A 28 1.20 25.75 -35.15
CA ASN A 28 1.69 27.14 -35.29
C ASN A 28 3.12 27.39 -34.79
N LEU A 29 3.95 26.36 -34.80
CA LEU A 29 5.38 26.48 -34.60
C LEU A 29 5.97 27.15 -35.86
N SER A 30 6.56 28.35 -35.74
CA SER A 30 7.09 29.06 -36.90
C SER A 30 8.42 28.43 -37.38
N MET A 31 8.66 28.41 -38.69
CA MET A 31 9.98 28.03 -39.25
C MET A 31 11.03 29.14 -39.10
N GLU A 32 10.66 30.28 -38.50
CA GLU A 32 11.51 31.49 -38.42
C GLU A 32 11.96 31.82 -36.99
N GLU A 33 11.27 31.30 -35.96
CA GLU A 33 11.58 31.50 -34.54
C GLU A 33 11.77 30.15 -33.84
N SER A 34 12.93 29.98 -33.19
CA SER A 34 13.26 28.77 -32.43
C SER A 34 12.39 28.65 -31.17
N ILE A 35 11.89 27.45 -30.89
CA ILE A 35 11.18 27.13 -29.63
C ILE A 35 12.13 26.76 -28.48
N MET A 36 13.44 26.96 -28.67
CA MET A 36 14.43 26.75 -27.62
C MET A 36 14.14 27.66 -26.43
N GLY A 37 14.02 27.08 -25.24
CA GLY A 37 13.68 27.77 -24.00
C GLY A 37 12.17 27.81 -23.70
N SER A 38 11.31 27.45 -24.65
CA SER A 38 9.88 27.35 -24.41
C SER A 38 9.54 26.15 -23.52
N TRP A 39 8.36 26.21 -22.91
CA TRP A 39 7.88 25.16 -22.01
C TRP A 39 6.36 25.03 -22.02
N VAL A 40 5.90 23.90 -21.51
CA VAL A 40 4.48 23.55 -21.40
C VAL A 40 4.22 22.96 -20.03
N LYS A 41 3.21 23.48 -19.33
CA LYS A 41 2.77 22.98 -18.02
C LYS A 41 1.44 22.25 -18.13
N LEU A 42 1.51 20.97 -17.84
CA LEU A 42 0.41 20.03 -17.97
C LEU A 42 -0.05 19.60 -16.58
N LYS A 43 -1.34 19.71 -16.31
CA LYS A 43 -1.95 19.08 -15.14
C LYS A 43 -2.36 17.66 -15.52
N LEU A 44 -1.81 16.70 -14.79
CA LEU A 44 -2.09 15.30 -15.01
C LEU A 44 -3.40 14.90 -14.31
N PRO A 45 -4.13 13.89 -14.82
CA PRO A 45 -5.34 13.38 -14.16
C PRO A 45 -5.04 12.77 -12.79
N GLU A 46 -3.80 12.32 -12.57
CA GLU A 46 -3.30 11.80 -11.30
C GLU A 46 -2.07 12.61 -10.89
N LYS A 47 -2.08 13.16 -9.67
CA LYS A 47 -0.96 13.91 -9.09
C LYS A 47 0.21 12.97 -8.76
N PHE A 48 1.42 13.50 -8.80
CA PHE A 48 2.58 12.82 -8.21
C PHE A 48 2.49 12.97 -6.69
N ARG A 49 2.53 11.87 -5.92
CA ARG A 49 2.52 11.98 -4.46
C ARG A 49 3.90 11.71 -3.86
N LYS A 50 4.21 12.43 -2.80
CA LYS A 50 5.44 12.31 -2.04
C LYS A 50 5.75 10.84 -1.68
N GLY A 51 7.00 10.43 -1.95
CA GLY A 51 7.52 9.09 -1.68
C GLY A 51 7.26 8.07 -2.79
N GLU A 52 6.38 8.37 -3.74
CA GLU A 52 6.03 7.49 -4.83
C GLU A 52 7.00 7.63 -6.01
N THR A 53 7.17 6.56 -6.77
CA THR A 53 7.99 6.59 -7.99
C THR A 53 7.09 6.41 -9.20
N TYR A 54 7.30 7.24 -10.20
CA TYR A 54 6.55 7.23 -11.45
C TYR A 54 7.53 7.05 -12.60
N PHE A 55 7.17 6.18 -13.52
CA PHE A 55 7.80 6.08 -14.83
C PHE A 55 6.95 6.86 -15.82
N LEU A 56 7.48 8.00 -16.27
CA LEU A 56 6.90 8.81 -17.33
C LEU A 56 7.59 8.46 -18.64
N LYS A 57 6.82 8.28 -19.70
CA LYS A 57 7.34 8.08 -21.05
C LYS A 57 6.76 9.14 -21.97
N ILE A 58 7.67 9.83 -22.64
CA ILE A 58 7.39 10.90 -23.60
C ILE A 58 7.83 10.38 -24.97
N GLY A 59 6.88 10.15 -25.87
CA GLY A 59 7.15 9.78 -27.26
C GLY A 59 6.92 10.93 -28.20
N THR A 60 7.82 11.16 -29.15
CA THR A 60 7.69 12.15 -30.22
C THR A 60 7.50 11.44 -31.56
N PHE A 61 6.56 11.90 -32.37
CA PHE A 61 6.32 11.31 -33.70
C PHE A 61 7.17 11.94 -34.82
N ALA A 62 7.82 13.08 -34.57
CA ALA A 62 8.54 13.87 -35.58
C ALA A 62 9.96 14.30 -35.19
N LEU A 63 10.45 13.94 -33.98
CA LEU A 63 11.71 14.45 -33.43
C LEU A 63 12.64 13.36 -32.89
N ASN A 64 13.93 13.65 -32.91
CA ASN A 64 14.93 12.92 -32.15
C ASN A 64 14.67 13.16 -30.64
N PRO A 65 14.46 12.11 -29.83
CA PRO A 65 14.05 12.24 -28.44
C PRO A 65 15.00 13.05 -27.57
N SER A 66 16.32 13.11 -27.87
CA SER A 66 17.37 13.76 -27.08
C SER A 66 17.19 15.26 -26.76
N ARG A 67 16.07 15.87 -27.16
CA ARG A 67 15.80 17.32 -27.18
C ARG A 67 14.71 17.78 -26.21
N LEU A 68 14.14 16.86 -25.44
CA LEU A 68 13.11 17.16 -24.43
C LEU A 68 13.67 16.95 -23.04
N LEU A 69 13.30 17.84 -22.11
CA LEU A 69 13.39 17.61 -20.68
C LEU A 69 12.00 17.63 -20.05
N ALA A 70 11.87 16.92 -18.93
CA ALA A 70 10.65 16.90 -18.14
C ALA A 70 10.96 17.35 -16.71
N GLY A 71 10.06 18.11 -16.10
CA GLY A 71 10.08 18.50 -14.70
C GLY A 71 8.70 18.34 -14.08
N VAL A 72 8.58 18.54 -12.78
CA VAL A 72 7.29 18.64 -12.08
C VAL A 72 7.25 19.92 -11.24
N SER A 73 6.05 20.42 -10.98
CA SER A 73 5.85 21.55 -10.07
C SER A 73 4.56 21.42 -9.27
N ASP A 74 4.52 22.10 -8.13
CA ASP A 74 3.35 22.20 -7.26
C ASP A 74 2.47 23.42 -7.64
N MET A 75 1.36 23.59 -6.91
CA MET A 75 0.46 24.77 -7.03
C MET A 75 1.13 26.11 -6.72
N ASN A 76 2.22 26.13 -5.94
CA ASN A 76 2.88 27.35 -5.48
C ASN A 76 4.05 27.76 -6.39
N GLY A 77 4.36 26.98 -7.43
CA GLY A 77 5.43 27.26 -8.38
C GLY A 77 6.81 26.75 -7.95
N SER A 78 6.90 25.89 -6.93
CA SER A 78 8.13 25.16 -6.62
C SER A 78 8.39 24.16 -7.75
N GLU A 79 9.50 24.30 -8.46
CA GLU A 79 9.84 23.48 -9.63
C GLU A 79 10.99 22.54 -9.37
N ARG A 80 10.88 21.33 -9.94
CA ARG A 80 11.99 20.38 -10.01
C ARG A 80 12.14 19.84 -11.43
N LYS A 81 13.28 20.14 -12.07
CA LYS A 81 13.64 19.59 -13.39
C LYS A 81 14.23 18.19 -13.23
N PHE A 82 13.87 17.27 -14.14
CA PHE A 82 14.45 15.94 -14.24
C PHE A 82 15.24 15.79 -15.53
N TYR A 83 16.48 15.38 -15.40
CA TYR A 83 17.29 14.97 -16.54
C TYR A 83 16.96 13.51 -16.89
N SER A 84 16.69 13.24 -18.16
CA SER A 84 16.45 11.87 -18.63
C SER A 84 17.69 11.02 -18.31
N ARG A 85 17.51 9.83 -17.69
CA ARG A 85 18.58 8.82 -17.75
C ARG A 85 18.59 8.26 -19.16
N ASP A 86 19.76 8.25 -19.80
CA ASP A 86 19.99 7.76 -21.15
C ASP A 86 19.37 6.37 -21.35
N VAL A 87 18.18 6.35 -21.95
CA VAL A 87 17.62 5.13 -22.56
C VAL A 87 18.23 5.06 -23.96
N PRO A 88 18.81 3.92 -24.38
CA PRO A 88 19.43 3.78 -25.69
C PRO A 88 18.50 4.28 -26.79
N VAL A 89 19.03 5.19 -27.61
CA VAL A 89 18.33 5.88 -28.70
C VAL A 89 17.79 4.83 -29.67
N GLY A 90 16.46 4.74 -29.77
CA GLY A 90 15.78 3.89 -30.73
C GLY A 90 14.33 4.34 -30.90
N LEU A 91 13.99 4.84 -32.10
CA LEU A 91 12.64 5.20 -32.56
C LEU A 91 11.86 6.13 -31.61
N GLY A 92 12.22 7.42 -31.55
CA GLY A 92 11.28 8.50 -31.17
C GLY A 92 10.72 8.48 -29.74
N LYS A 93 11.38 7.83 -28.77
CA LYS A 93 10.82 7.65 -27.40
C LYS A 93 11.87 7.92 -26.32
N GLN A 94 11.47 8.65 -25.28
CA GLN A 94 12.26 8.94 -24.08
C GLN A 94 11.51 8.51 -22.82
N GLY A 95 12.24 7.98 -21.84
CA GLY A 95 11.70 7.53 -20.56
C GLY A 95 12.34 8.28 -19.38
N TYR A 96 11.53 8.62 -18.39
CA TYR A 96 11.91 9.35 -17.19
C TYR A 96 11.41 8.57 -15.98
N SER A 97 12.29 8.36 -15.00
CA SER A 97 11.88 7.85 -13.69
C SER A 97 11.92 9.00 -12.69
N VAL A 98 10.77 9.28 -12.08
CA VAL A 98 10.56 10.39 -11.16
C VAL A 98 10.21 9.82 -9.80
N LYS A 99 11.09 9.98 -8.81
CA LYS A 99 10.73 9.81 -7.40
C LYS A 99 10.21 11.15 -6.90
N ALA A 100 8.94 11.20 -6.53
CA ALA A 100 8.32 12.42 -6.03
C ALA A 100 8.80 12.66 -4.59
N GLU A 101 9.49 13.77 -4.34
CA GLU A 101 9.95 14.18 -2.99
C GLU A 101 8.89 14.98 -2.24
N GLU A 102 7.95 15.54 -2.98
CA GLU A 102 6.78 16.28 -2.51
C GLU A 102 5.56 15.88 -3.37
N ASP A 103 4.39 16.41 -3.03
CA ASP A 103 3.24 16.28 -3.90
C ASP A 103 3.38 17.29 -5.05
N TYR A 104 3.24 16.81 -6.29
CA TYR A 104 3.28 17.68 -7.47
C TYR A 104 2.01 17.54 -8.29
N ASP A 105 1.49 18.68 -8.70
CA ASP A 105 0.24 18.82 -9.44
C ASP A 105 0.46 18.82 -10.96
N PHE A 106 1.65 19.23 -11.38
CA PHE A 106 1.95 19.52 -12.77
C PHE A 106 3.18 18.79 -13.27
N LEU A 107 3.14 18.44 -14.55
CA LEU A 107 4.25 18.01 -15.37
C LEU A 107 4.66 19.17 -16.28
N ASN A 108 5.91 19.59 -16.19
CA ASN A 108 6.49 20.61 -17.06
C ASN A 108 7.34 19.93 -18.14
N ILE A 109 7.19 20.31 -19.40
CA ILE A 109 8.04 19.84 -20.49
C ILE A 109 8.81 21.05 -21.02
N PHE A 110 10.13 20.92 -21.11
CA PHE A 110 11.04 21.98 -21.56
C PHE A 110 11.69 21.56 -22.88
N PHE A 111 11.79 22.51 -23.80
CA PHE A 111 12.46 22.34 -25.09
C PHE A 111 13.82 23.03 -25.04
N GLU A 112 14.92 22.26 -24.95
CA GLU A 112 16.26 22.82 -24.72
C GLU A 112 17.10 23.04 -25.98
N ASP A 113 16.67 22.50 -27.12
CA ASP A 113 17.37 22.63 -28.41
C ASP A 113 16.55 23.45 -29.42
N GLU A 114 17.25 24.07 -30.38
CA GLU A 114 16.60 24.69 -31.53
C GLU A 114 15.82 23.66 -32.37
N LEU A 115 14.55 23.97 -32.61
CA LEU A 115 13.57 23.09 -33.24
C LEU A 115 12.81 23.87 -34.32
N LEU A 116 13.09 23.54 -35.59
CA LEU A 116 12.39 24.09 -36.75
C LEU A 116 11.40 23.04 -37.27
N ILE A 117 10.22 22.99 -36.66
CA ILE A 117 9.16 22.03 -37.03
C ILE A 117 7.82 22.74 -37.09
N ASN A 118 6.94 22.33 -38.01
CA ASN A 118 5.59 22.94 -38.13
C ASN A 118 4.60 22.34 -37.13
N GLU A 119 4.86 21.11 -36.68
CA GLU A 119 3.99 20.36 -35.78
C GLU A 119 4.81 19.44 -34.88
N LEU A 120 4.47 19.42 -33.59
CA LEU A 120 4.99 18.44 -32.65
C LEU A 120 3.86 17.64 -32.05
N THR A 121 3.90 16.31 -32.20
CA THR A 121 3.00 15.41 -31.48
C THR A 121 3.76 14.69 -30.38
N ILE A 122 3.32 14.88 -29.13
CA ILE A 122 3.83 14.20 -27.93
C ILE A 122 2.81 13.19 -27.44
N ARG A 123 3.27 11.97 -27.16
CA ARG A 123 2.50 10.94 -26.46
C ARG A 123 3.00 10.78 -25.03
N LEU A 124 2.11 10.98 -24.07
CA LEU A 124 2.43 10.86 -22.64
C LEU A 124 1.83 9.58 -22.05
N MET A 125 2.69 8.79 -21.42
CA MET A 125 2.30 7.63 -20.66
C MET A 125 2.93 7.69 -19.29
N MET A 126 2.16 7.36 -18.26
CA MET A 126 2.67 7.25 -16.89
C MET A 126 2.39 5.86 -16.35
N LYS A 127 3.33 5.34 -15.57
CA LYS A 127 3.15 4.16 -14.75
C LYS A 127 3.73 4.46 -13.38
N LYS A 128 2.89 4.47 -12.36
CA LYS A 128 3.40 4.40 -10.99
C LYS A 128 4.17 3.09 -10.81
N VAL A 129 5.43 3.20 -10.41
CA VAL A 129 6.31 2.06 -10.15
C VAL A 129 5.90 1.47 -8.80
N ALA A 130 5.58 0.18 -8.80
CA ALA A 130 5.21 -0.52 -7.59
C ALA A 130 6.47 -0.72 -6.73
N ASN A 131 6.69 0.18 -5.77
CA ASN A 131 7.78 0.09 -4.79
C ASN A 131 7.39 -0.83 -3.63
N ASN A 132 7.18 -2.10 -3.96
CA ASN A 132 6.83 -3.12 -2.97
C ASN A 132 8.02 -4.01 -2.69
N HIS A 133 8.25 -4.29 -1.42
CA HIS A 133 9.43 -5.04 -1.00
C HIS A 133 9.05 -6.13 0.00
N ILE A 134 9.76 -7.25 -0.08
CA ILE A 134 9.72 -8.32 0.90
C ILE A 134 11.12 -8.41 1.48
N TYR A 135 11.22 -8.36 2.80
CA TYR A 135 12.47 -8.43 3.54
C TYR A 135 12.48 -9.66 4.42
N GLN A 136 13.56 -10.43 4.35
CA GLN A 136 13.92 -11.36 5.41
C GLN A 136 14.73 -10.62 6.46
N VAL A 137 14.44 -10.88 7.73
CA VAL A 137 15.19 -10.34 8.87
C VAL A 137 15.99 -11.45 9.52
N THR A 138 17.32 -11.32 9.51
CA THR A 138 18.24 -12.28 10.14
C THR A 138 19.12 -11.53 11.13
N ASN A 139 19.02 -11.87 12.42
CA ASN A 139 19.77 -11.21 13.49
C ASN A 139 19.65 -9.68 13.47
N GLY A 140 18.45 -9.17 13.16
CA GLY A 140 18.16 -7.72 13.07
C GLY A 140 18.60 -7.04 11.76
N LEU A 141 19.25 -7.76 10.84
CA LEU A 141 19.61 -7.25 9.52
C LEU A 141 18.53 -7.58 8.50
N THR A 142 18.13 -6.59 7.69
CA THR A 142 17.13 -6.74 6.63
C THR A 142 17.79 -7.05 5.29
N THR A 143 17.34 -8.11 4.62
CA THR A 143 17.76 -8.46 3.25
C THR A 143 16.52 -8.56 2.37
N GLU A 144 16.52 -7.86 1.23
CA GLU A 144 15.41 -7.93 0.28
C GLU A 144 15.40 -9.29 -0.43
N ILE A 145 14.22 -9.91 -0.49
CA ILE A 145 13.97 -11.22 -1.10
C ILE A 145 12.78 -11.14 -2.06
N LYS A 146 12.69 -12.09 -2.99
CA LYS A 146 11.57 -12.13 -3.96
C LYS A 146 10.33 -12.85 -3.42
N SER A 147 10.53 -13.79 -2.49
CA SER A 147 9.49 -14.67 -1.96
C SER A 147 9.99 -15.34 -0.69
N TYR A 148 9.07 -15.73 0.19
CA TYR A 148 9.37 -16.50 1.41
C TYR A 148 8.68 -17.87 1.34
N PRO A 149 9.35 -18.99 1.68
CA PRO A 149 8.77 -20.33 1.57
C PRO A 149 7.46 -20.51 2.35
N GLY A 150 6.47 -21.15 1.72
CA GLY A 150 5.17 -21.45 2.34
C GLY A 150 4.20 -20.26 2.45
N LEU A 151 4.64 -19.05 2.05
CA LEU A 151 3.87 -17.82 2.13
C LEU A 151 3.68 -17.19 0.74
N VAL A 152 2.44 -16.96 0.36
CA VAL A 152 2.10 -16.26 -0.88
C VAL A 152 1.80 -14.80 -0.57
N ILE A 153 2.58 -13.87 -1.14
CA ILE A 153 2.37 -12.44 -0.97
C ILE A 153 1.91 -11.84 -2.30
N LYS A 154 0.74 -11.23 -2.27
CA LYS A 154 0.18 -10.46 -3.38
C LYS A 154 0.08 -9.00 -2.98
N PHE A 155 0.87 -8.18 -3.64
CA PHE A 155 0.72 -6.74 -3.58
C PHE A 155 -0.45 -6.32 -4.47
N LEU A 156 -1.49 -5.76 -3.85
CA LEU A 156 -2.65 -5.19 -4.51
C LEU A 156 -2.45 -3.70 -4.84
N GLY A 157 -1.51 -3.06 -4.15
CA GLY A 157 -1.10 -1.66 -4.32
C GLY A 157 0.41 -1.52 -4.47
N GLN A 158 0.97 -0.39 -4.05
CA GLN A 158 2.41 -0.10 -4.02
C GLN A 158 2.90 0.48 -2.71
N GLY A 159 4.22 0.60 -2.56
CA GLY A 159 4.84 1.25 -1.41
C GLY A 159 4.81 0.40 -0.14
N SER A 160 4.42 -0.87 -0.27
CA SER A 160 4.17 -1.76 0.85
C SER A 160 5.37 -2.65 1.14
N ASN A 161 5.60 -2.90 2.41
CA ASN A 161 6.75 -3.65 2.88
C ASN A 161 6.30 -4.81 3.76
N VAL A 162 6.82 -6.01 3.47
CA VAL A 162 6.59 -7.20 4.28
C VAL A 162 7.91 -7.64 4.89
N PHE A 163 7.97 -7.75 6.21
CA PHE A 163 9.14 -8.16 6.97
C PHE A 163 8.85 -9.51 7.63
N ILE A 164 9.77 -10.46 7.45
CA ILE A 164 9.63 -11.82 7.96
C ILE A 164 10.95 -12.24 8.58
N ASP A 165 10.94 -12.57 9.87
CA ASP A 165 12.13 -13.12 10.52
C ASP A 165 12.48 -14.50 9.96
N GLU A 166 13.79 -14.74 9.82
CA GLU A 166 14.33 -16.02 9.42
C GLU A 166 13.88 -17.16 10.34
N GLY A 167 13.51 -18.29 9.73
CA GLY A 167 13.03 -19.47 10.44
C GLY A 167 11.53 -19.46 10.72
N SER A 168 10.81 -18.37 10.42
CA SER A 168 9.34 -18.37 10.42
C SER A 168 8.79 -19.44 9.48
N LYS A 169 7.71 -20.11 9.90
CA LYS A 169 7.08 -21.22 9.16
C LYS A 169 5.67 -20.85 8.72
N PHE A 170 5.36 -21.20 7.47
CA PHE A 170 4.06 -20.95 6.86
C PHE A 170 3.56 -22.16 6.10
N LYS A 171 2.26 -22.42 6.16
CA LYS A 171 1.59 -23.43 5.32
C LYS A 171 0.24 -22.92 4.87
N ASN A 172 0.03 -22.87 3.55
CA ASN A 172 -1.24 -22.41 2.98
C ASN A 172 -1.64 -21.01 3.51
N THR A 173 -0.67 -20.10 3.55
CA THR A 173 -0.84 -18.74 4.09
C THR A 173 -0.66 -17.70 3.00
N TYR A 174 -1.56 -16.71 2.97
CA TYR A 174 -1.65 -15.70 1.92
C TYR A 174 -1.73 -14.31 2.54
N ILE A 175 -0.95 -13.37 2.01
CA ILE A 175 -1.03 -11.94 2.33
C ILE A 175 -1.45 -11.19 1.07
N ASN A 176 -2.60 -10.54 1.14
CA ASN A 176 -3.06 -9.57 0.16
C ASN A 176 -2.91 -8.17 0.78
N ILE A 177 -1.87 -7.44 0.38
CA ILE A 177 -1.50 -6.16 0.99
C ILE A 177 -1.82 -4.99 0.06
N ASN A 178 -2.47 -3.96 0.59
CA ASN A 178 -2.90 -2.76 -0.14
C ASN A 178 -1.75 -1.73 -0.22
N ASP A 179 -2.03 -0.47 -0.54
CA ASP A 179 -1.03 0.59 -0.70
C ASP A 179 -0.39 1.03 0.64
N PHE A 180 0.92 1.33 0.62
CA PHE A 180 1.71 1.92 1.71
C PHE A 180 1.61 1.21 3.06
N SER A 181 1.32 -0.09 3.02
CA SER A 181 1.05 -0.88 4.21
C SER A 181 2.23 -1.71 4.62
N LYS A 182 2.23 -2.11 5.89
CA LYS A 182 3.30 -2.87 6.49
C LYS A 182 2.77 -4.17 7.10
N VAL A 183 3.45 -5.26 6.82
CA VAL A 183 3.29 -6.51 7.58
C VAL A 183 4.62 -6.87 8.18
N GLU A 184 4.64 -7.16 9.48
CA GLU A 184 5.82 -7.61 10.21
C GLU A 184 5.45 -8.89 10.96
N ILE A 185 6.16 -9.96 10.65
CA ILE A 185 6.00 -11.28 11.28
C ILE A 185 7.36 -11.66 11.84
N GLU A 186 7.50 -11.56 13.15
CA GLU A 186 8.66 -12.05 13.88
C GLU A 186 8.64 -13.59 13.92
N LYS A 187 9.76 -14.19 14.34
CA LYS A 187 10.00 -15.63 14.23
C LYS A 187 8.86 -16.45 14.88
N THR A 188 8.13 -17.21 14.07
CA THR A 188 7.07 -18.10 14.54
C THR A 188 7.61 -19.22 15.43
N ASP A 189 6.73 -19.93 16.13
CA ASP A 189 7.12 -21.20 16.72
C ASP A 189 7.25 -22.33 15.66
N GLU A 190 7.43 -23.56 16.14
CA GLU A 190 7.62 -24.75 15.31
C GLU A 190 6.38 -25.16 14.50
N GLU A 191 5.18 -24.83 14.95
CA GLU A 191 3.91 -25.10 14.25
C GLU A 191 3.61 -24.03 13.20
N GLY A 192 4.06 -22.80 13.42
CA GLY A 192 3.99 -21.71 12.45
C GLY A 192 2.59 -21.13 12.24
N ILE A 193 2.43 -20.42 11.11
CA ILE A 193 1.17 -19.81 10.68
C ILE A 193 0.59 -20.61 9.51
N ASN A 194 -0.54 -21.25 9.76
CA ASN A 194 -1.17 -22.21 8.88
C ASN A 194 -2.56 -21.73 8.42
N ASN A 195 -2.97 -22.10 7.21
CA ASN A 195 -4.32 -21.90 6.66
C ASN A 195 -4.88 -20.48 6.90
N THR A 196 -4.03 -19.48 6.68
CA THR A 196 -4.34 -18.11 7.09
C THR A 196 -4.40 -17.17 5.89
N LEU A 197 -5.50 -16.42 5.80
CA LEU A 197 -5.63 -15.33 4.84
C LEU A 197 -5.52 -14.00 5.58
N ILE A 198 -4.57 -13.17 5.16
CA ILE A 198 -4.43 -11.80 5.63
C ILE A 198 -4.81 -10.86 4.49
N ASN A 199 -5.93 -10.15 4.64
CA ASN A 199 -6.47 -9.32 3.57
C ASN A 199 -6.65 -7.86 3.99
N PHE A 200 -5.93 -6.98 3.31
CA PHE A 200 -5.97 -5.53 3.52
C PHE A 200 -6.99 -4.81 2.60
N GLY A 201 -7.64 -5.53 1.67
CA GLY A 201 -8.54 -4.95 0.67
C GLY A 201 -7.82 -4.13 -0.41
N THR A 202 -8.56 -3.41 -1.25
CA THR A 202 -8.00 -2.57 -2.33
C THR A 202 -8.31 -1.08 -2.20
N LEU A 203 -9.25 -0.71 -1.33
CA LEU A 203 -9.75 0.67 -1.20
C LEU A 203 -9.24 1.37 0.06
N SER A 204 -8.09 0.96 0.58
CA SER A 204 -7.47 1.52 1.80
C SER A 204 -5.95 1.49 1.68
N SER A 205 -5.26 2.18 2.59
CA SER A 205 -3.80 2.30 2.58
C SER A 205 -3.24 2.59 3.97
N ASN A 206 -1.93 2.48 4.14
CA ASN A 206 -1.22 2.77 5.39
C ASN A 206 -1.69 1.91 6.58
N ASN A 207 -2.08 0.66 6.32
CA ASN A 207 -2.50 -0.27 7.34
C ASN A 207 -1.32 -1.12 7.80
N GLU A 208 -1.42 -1.66 9.01
CA GLU A 208 -0.34 -2.41 9.66
C GLU A 208 -0.84 -3.72 10.26
N LEU A 209 -0.05 -4.78 10.07
CA LEU A 209 -0.15 -6.00 10.86
C LEU A 209 1.21 -6.27 11.49
N LEU A 210 1.21 -6.47 12.81
CA LEU A 210 2.35 -6.98 13.55
C LEU A 210 1.96 -8.30 14.24
N ILE A 211 2.72 -9.35 13.97
CA ILE A 211 2.67 -10.62 14.69
C ILE A 211 4.05 -10.85 15.30
N LYS A 212 4.11 -10.80 16.63
CA LYS A 212 5.36 -11.02 17.36
C LYS A 212 5.75 -12.50 17.44
N LYS A 213 6.98 -12.75 17.90
CA LYS A 213 7.62 -14.07 17.95
C LYS A 213 6.82 -15.12 18.74
N GLY A 214 7.09 -16.38 18.44
CA GLY A 214 6.57 -17.54 19.19
C GLY A 214 5.09 -17.86 18.96
N CYS A 215 4.43 -17.15 18.05
CA CYS A 215 3.02 -17.42 17.73
C CYS A 215 2.86 -18.71 16.90
N SER A 216 1.81 -19.50 17.21
CA SER A 216 1.23 -20.53 16.34
C SER A 216 -0.20 -20.18 16.01
N ILE A 217 -0.53 -20.23 14.73
CA ILE A 217 -1.87 -19.93 14.22
C ILE A 217 -2.33 -21.08 13.33
N GLY A 218 -3.30 -21.88 13.81
CA GLY A 218 -3.79 -23.05 13.09
C GLY A 218 -4.64 -22.74 11.85
N GLY A 219 -5.34 -21.60 11.85
CA GLY A 219 -6.13 -21.12 10.72
C GLY A 219 -6.91 -19.86 11.04
N SER A 220 -6.67 -18.77 10.31
CA SER A 220 -7.29 -17.47 10.57
C SER A 220 -7.66 -16.69 9.30
N ASN A 221 -8.63 -15.79 9.42
CA ASN A 221 -8.93 -14.80 8.40
C ASN A 221 -8.83 -13.39 9.00
N PHE A 222 -7.85 -12.61 8.54
CA PHE A 222 -7.68 -11.22 8.92
C PHE A 222 -8.28 -10.30 7.86
N VAL A 223 -9.13 -9.38 8.31
CA VAL A 223 -9.72 -8.31 7.49
C VAL A 223 -9.23 -6.96 8.05
N ILE A 224 -8.21 -6.39 7.39
CA ILE A 224 -7.47 -5.19 7.81
C ILE A 224 -7.56 -4.13 6.71
N GLY A 225 -8.79 -3.73 6.38
CA GLY A 225 -9.05 -2.81 5.26
C GLY A 225 -10.32 -1.99 5.42
N ASN A 226 -10.68 -1.31 4.33
CA ASN A 226 -11.83 -0.41 4.17
C ASN A 226 -11.71 0.96 4.88
N GLU A 227 -10.67 1.16 5.69
CA GLU A 227 -10.23 2.48 6.13
C GLU A 227 -8.69 2.51 6.17
N HIS A 228 -8.15 3.73 6.16
CA HIS A 228 -6.71 3.98 6.22
C HIS A 228 -6.20 3.94 7.66
N HIS A 229 -4.89 3.73 7.84
CA HIS A 229 -4.23 3.81 9.16
C HIS A 229 -4.76 2.82 10.21
N LEU A 230 -5.28 1.67 9.77
CA LEU A 230 -5.71 0.60 10.65
C LEU A 230 -4.52 -0.24 11.09
N SER A 231 -4.56 -0.73 12.33
CA SER A 231 -3.55 -1.65 12.84
C SER A 231 -4.17 -2.85 13.55
N VAL A 232 -3.57 -4.01 13.33
CA VAL A 232 -3.79 -5.22 14.14
C VAL A 232 -2.44 -5.62 14.73
N ARG A 233 -2.38 -5.78 16.06
CA ARG A 233 -1.17 -6.16 16.78
C ARG A 233 -1.42 -7.43 17.58
N VAL A 234 -0.56 -8.42 17.39
CA VAL A 234 -0.56 -9.71 18.11
C VAL A 234 0.75 -9.82 18.88
N GLY A 235 0.64 -10.00 20.20
CA GLY A 235 1.76 -10.15 21.11
C GLY A 235 2.50 -11.49 20.97
N GLU A 236 3.43 -11.73 21.88
CA GLU A 236 4.34 -12.88 21.84
C GLU A 236 3.64 -14.18 22.25
N ASP A 237 4.14 -15.32 21.79
CA ASP A 237 3.81 -16.66 22.28
C ASP A 237 2.32 -17.06 22.23
N ASN A 238 1.55 -16.47 21.32
CA ASN A 238 0.13 -16.78 21.14
C ASN A 238 -0.11 -18.19 20.58
N LEU A 239 -1.20 -18.84 21.00
CA LEU A 239 -1.66 -20.11 20.44
C LEU A 239 -3.09 -19.96 19.93
N TRP A 240 -3.27 -20.00 18.61
CA TRP A 240 -4.59 -19.87 18.01
C TRP A 240 -4.99 -21.16 17.34
N SER A 241 -6.22 -21.59 17.61
CA SER A 241 -6.83 -22.74 16.97
C SER A 241 -7.23 -22.42 15.51
N THR A 242 -8.21 -23.14 14.96
CA THR A 242 -8.66 -23.01 13.58
C THR A 242 -9.92 -22.17 13.46
N GLY A 243 -10.12 -21.52 12.31
CA GLY A 243 -11.34 -20.79 11.98
C GLY A 243 -11.45 -19.42 12.66
N ILE A 244 -10.33 -18.85 13.13
CA ILE A 244 -10.35 -17.57 13.83
C ILE A 244 -10.62 -16.44 12.84
N VAL A 245 -11.46 -15.48 13.21
CA VAL A 245 -11.72 -14.28 12.41
C VAL A 245 -11.23 -13.05 13.16
N ILE A 246 -10.29 -12.31 12.56
CA ILE A 246 -9.84 -11.01 13.06
C ILE A 246 -10.37 -9.93 12.11
N ARG A 247 -11.33 -9.12 12.56
CA ARG A 247 -12.06 -8.19 11.69
C ARG A 247 -11.99 -6.77 12.22
N ALA A 248 -11.06 -5.97 11.69
CA ALA A 248 -10.85 -4.58 12.08
C ALA A 248 -11.84 -3.58 11.45
N SER A 249 -12.68 -4.03 10.50
CA SER A 249 -13.68 -3.20 9.81
C SER A 249 -14.96 -3.98 9.51
N ASP A 250 -16.10 -3.29 9.53
CA ASP A 250 -17.40 -3.90 9.20
C ASP A 250 -17.61 -4.07 7.68
N GLY A 251 -16.88 -3.33 6.85
CA GLY A 251 -16.98 -3.36 5.39
C GLY A 251 -18.02 -2.39 4.81
N HIS A 252 -19.17 -2.22 5.45
CA HIS A 252 -20.21 -1.29 5.01
C HIS A 252 -20.51 -0.22 6.05
N GLN A 253 -20.94 0.95 5.58
CA GLN A 253 -21.19 2.12 6.42
C GLN A 253 -22.54 2.01 7.13
N ILE A 254 -22.56 2.33 8.42
CA ILE A 254 -23.76 2.47 9.24
C ILE A 254 -23.85 3.93 9.67
N PHE A 255 -25.01 4.54 9.46
CA PHE A 255 -25.27 5.93 9.78
C PHE A 255 -26.24 6.05 10.96
N ASP A 256 -26.01 7.04 11.81
CA ASP A 256 -27.00 7.49 12.77
C ASP A 256 -28.05 8.35 12.06
N ASN A 257 -29.33 7.97 12.18
CA ASN A 257 -30.41 8.63 11.44
C ASN A 257 -30.72 10.05 11.92
N VAL A 258 -30.31 10.42 13.13
CA VAL A 258 -30.57 11.76 13.69
C VAL A 258 -29.51 12.74 13.22
N THR A 259 -28.24 12.35 13.27
CA THR A 259 -27.09 13.20 12.96
C THR A 259 -26.59 13.04 11.52
N GLY A 260 -26.99 11.98 10.83
CA GLY A 260 -26.49 11.62 9.49
C GLY A 260 -25.02 11.16 9.47
N LYS A 261 -24.39 10.97 10.63
CA LYS A 261 -22.96 10.64 10.72
C LYS A 261 -22.74 9.13 10.67
N MET A 262 -21.65 8.70 10.03
CA MET A 262 -21.19 7.32 10.08
C MET A 262 -20.72 6.97 11.50
N ILE A 263 -21.21 5.87 12.07
CA ILE A 263 -20.98 5.48 13.48
C ILE A 263 -20.12 4.23 13.66
N ASN A 264 -19.78 3.53 12.58
CA ASN A 264 -19.07 2.24 12.65
C ASN A 264 -17.69 2.27 11.99
N ARG A 265 -16.97 3.40 12.16
CA ARG A 265 -15.57 3.52 11.74
C ARG A 265 -14.75 2.32 12.17
N ALA A 266 -13.83 1.92 11.31
CA ALA A 266 -12.91 0.83 11.59
C ALA A 266 -12.01 1.20 12.77
N LYS A 267 -11.54 0.18 13.50
CA LYS A 267 -10.78 0.39 14.74
C LYS A 267 -9.72 -0.68 14.89
N LYS A 268 -8.59 -0.28 15.45
CA LYS A 268 -7.47 -1.18 15.76
C LYS A 268 -7.89 -2.35 16.65
N ILE A 269 -7.16 -3.45 16.55
CA ILE A 269 -7.31 -4.63 17.40
C ILE A 269 -5.95 -4.93 18.05
N GLU A 270 -5.96 -5.18 19.36
CA GLU A 270 -4.76 -5.50 20.13
C GLU A 270 -4.96 -6.82 20.88
N ILE A 271 -4.06 -7.76 20.66
CA ILE A 271 -4.03 -9.06 21.34
C ILE A 271 -2.69 -9.14 22.06
N GLY A 272 -2.73 -9.35 23.38
CA GLY A 272 -1.57 -9.40 24.25
C GLY A 272 -0.68 -10.64 24.04
N ASN A 273 0.24 -10.83 24.96
CA ASN A 273 1.17 -11.95 24.98
C ASN A 273 0.51 -13.20 25.59
N ASN A 274 0.91 -14.38 25.12
CA ASN A 274 0.41 -15.66 25.62
C ASN A 274 -1.13 -15.70 25.67
N VAL A 275 -1.81 -15.27 24.60
CA VAL A 275 -3.27 -15.42 24.48
C VAL A 275 -3.60 -16.69 23.72
N TRP A 276 -4.49 -17.51 24.29
CA TRP A 276 -5.05 -18.68 23.61
C TRP A 276 -6.40 -18.32 22.99
N ILE A 277 -6.52 -18.45 21.67
CA ILE A 277 -7.80 -18.26 20.97
C ILE A 277 -8.35 -19.61 20.51
N GLY A 278 -9.46 -20.02 21.13
CA GLY A 278 -10.20 -21.24 20.81
C GLY A 278 -10.88 -21.19 19.44
N ALA A 279 -11.17 -22.38 18.89
CA ALA A 279 -11.62 -22.53 17.51
C ALA A 279 -12.85 -21.67 17.19
N ASN A 280 -12.92 -21.17 15.96
CA ASN A 280 -14.04 -20.37 15.43
C ASN A 280 -14.38 -19.09 16.21
N ALA A 281 -13.49 -18.61 17.09
CA ALA A 281 -13.68 -17.33 17.75
C ALA A 281 -13.53 -16.16 16.77
N THR A 282 -14.23 -15.07 17.05
CA THR A 282 -14.19 -13.84 16.24
C THR A 282 -13.79 -12.66 17.12
N VAL A 283 -12.78 -11.91 16.68
CA VAL A 283 -12.34 -10.66 17.32
C VAL A 283 -12.67 -9.49 16.40
N LEU A 284 -13.56 -8.62 16.86
CA LEU A 284 -14.07 -7.47 16.10
C LEU A 284 -13.31 -6.18 16.42
N LYS A 285 -13.44 -5.21 15.50
CA LYS A 285 -12.82 -3.89 15.56
C LYS A 285 -12.93 -3.23 16.94
N GLY A 286 -11.84 -2.64 17.40
CA GLY A 286 -11.78 -1.93 18.69
C GLY A 286 -11.69 -2.84 19.90
N SER A 287 -11.53 -4.16 19.69
CA SER A 287 -11.30 -5.10 20.79
C SER A 287 -9.84 -5.09 21.25
N MET A 288 -9.67 -5.35 22.53
CA MET A 288 -8.37 -5.56 23.16
C MET A 288 -8.47 -6.76 24.10
N ILE A 289 -7.50 -7.67 24.02
CA ILE A 289 -7.38 -8.83 24.90
C ILE A 289 -6.01 -8.76 25.57
N GLN A 290 -5.99 -8.76 26.90
CA GLN A 290 -4.76 -8.66 27.68
C GLN A 290 -4.06 -10.01 27.83
N ASP A 291 -2.82 -9.94 28.27
CA ASP A 291 -1.90 -11.07 28.39
C ASP A 291 -2.47 -12.27 29.14
N ASN A 292 -1.99 -13.47 28.78
CA ASN A 292 -2.29 -14.72 29.46
C ASN A 292 -3.80 -15.03 29.57
N SER A 293 -4.58 -14.54 28.61
CA SER A 293 -6.02 -14.74 28.56
C SER A 293 -6.41 -15.84 27.58
N ILE A 294 -7.58 -16.43 27.79
CA ILE A 294 -8.15 -17.47 26.93
C ILE A 294 -9.46 -16.94 26.33
N VAL A 295 -9.60 -17.01 25.01
CA VAL A 295 -10.86 -16.82 24.30
C VAL A 295 -11.45 -18.19 24.02
N GLY A 296 -12.63 -18.47 24.57
CA GLY A 296 -13.33 -19.73 24.37
C GLY A 296 -13.75 -19.95 22.92
N THR A 297 -13.92 -21.22 22.55
CA THR A 297 -14.44 -21.65 21.25
C THR A 297 -15.72 -20.89 20.88
N SER A 298 -15.78 -20.40 19.63
CA SER A 298 -16.91 -19.67 19.06
C SER A 298 -17.30 -18.38 19.81
N ALA A 299 -16.44 -17.84 20.68
CA ALA A 299 -16.69 -16.58 21.34
C ALA A 299 -16.58 -15.39 20.37
N VAL A 300 -17.34 -14.32 20.64
CA VAL A 300 -17.27 -13.06 19.89
C VAL A 300 -16.77 -11.96 20.80
N ILE A 301 -15.55 -11.49 20.54
CA ILE A 301 -14.91 -10.40 21.26
C ILE A 301 -15.24 -9.10 20.52
N ALA A 302 -16.01 -8.23 21.15
CA ALA A 302 -16.51 -6.99 20.55
C ALA A 302 -16.25 -5.75 21.43
N LYS A 303 -15.30 -5.85 22.37
CA LYS A 303 -14.93 -4.79 23.31
C LYS A 303 -13.54 -5.00 23.87
N ILE A 304 -13.07 -3.99 24.59
CA ILE A 304 -11.85 -4.03 25.39
C ILE A 304 -12.09 -4.89 26.64
N PHE A 305 -11.18 -5.84 26.88
CA PHE A 305 -11.03 -6.56 28.14
C PHE A 305 -9.70 -6.12 28.75
N SER A 306 -9.75 -5.22 29.74
CA SER A 306 -8.57 -4.63 30.38
C SER A 306 -7.94 -5.49 31.47
N GLU A 307 -8.53 -6.64 31.79
CA GLU A 307 -8.03 -7.60 32.78
C GLU A 307 -7.19 -8.69 32.09
N LYS A 308 -6.05 -9.06 32.66
CA LYS A 308 -5.22 -10.20 32.25
C LYS A 308 -5.59 -11.48 33.01
N ASN A 309 -5.06 -12.63 32.60
CA ASN A 309 -5.26 -13.92 33.30
C ASN A 309 -6.74 -14.34 33.39
N ILE A 310 -7.51 -14.11 32.33
CA ILE A 310 -8.95 -14.35 32.31
C ILE A 310 -9.36 -15.35 31.24
N VAL A 311 -10.52 -15.98 31.42
CA VAL A 311 -11.23 -16.70 30.36
C VAL A 311 -12.41 -15.86 29.89
N ILE A 312 -12.48 -15.61 28.59
CA ILE A 312 -13.55 -14.89 27.93
C ILE A 312 -14.34 -15.88 27.08
N ALA A 313 -15.65 -16.00 27.29
CA ALA A 313 -16.49 -16.89 26.50
C ALA A 313 -17.86 -16.26 26.18
N GLY A 314 -18.52 -16.78 25.14
CA GLY A 314 -19.87 -16.38 24.72
C GLY A 314 -19.91 -15.36 23.57
N ASN A 315 -21.12 -15.03 23.14
CA ASN A 315 -21.42 -14.03 22.11
C ASN A 315 -22.58 -13.12 22.59
N PRO A 316 -22.31 -11.85 22.96
CA PRO A 316 -20.98 -11.25 23.08
C PRO A 316 -20.19 -11.84 24.25
N GLY A 317 -18.86 -11.85 24.12
CA GLY A 317 -17.94 -12.42 25.10
C GLY A 317 -18.03 -11.74 26.47
N LYS A 318 -17.92 -12.54 27.52
CA LYS A 318 -17.86 -12.10 28.92
C LYS A 318 -16.76 -12.84 29.66
N VAL A 319 -16.21 -12.21 30.68
CA VAL A 319 -15.28 -12.88 31.61
C VAL A 319 -16.04 -13.95 32.37
N VAL A 320 -15.64 -15.21 32.23
CA VAL A 320 -16.26 -16.37 32.91
C VAL A 320 -15.35 -16.97 33.97
N LYS A 321 -14.06 -16.65 33.94
CA LYS A 321 -13.08 -17.07 34.94
C LYS A 321 -11.95 -16.05 35.02
N ARG A 322 -11.39 -15.90 36.22
CA ARG A 322 -10.22 -15.05 36.54
C ARG A 322 -9.14 -15.89 37.20
N ASP A 323 -7.96 -15.29 37.31
CA ASP A 323 -6.79 -15.84 38.00
C ASP A 323 -6.40 -17.22 37.45
N ILE A 324 -6.36 -17.31 36.12
CA ILE A 324 -5.94 -18.52 35.41
C ILE A 324 -4.52 -18.37 34.86
N SER A 325 -3.97 -19.51 34.46
CA SER A 325 -2.82 -19.59 33.55
C SER A 325 -3.03 -20.80 32.66
N TRP A 326 -2.41 -20.80 31.50
CA TRP A 326 -2.47 -21.91 30.55
C TRP A 326 -1.09 -22.16 29.96
N LEU A 327 -0.85 -23.40 29.56
CA LEU A 327 0.38 -23.85 28.93
C LEU A 327 0.05 -24.47 27.58
N ARG A 328 0.99 -24.39 26.66
CA ARG A 328 0.88 -24.93 25.31
C ARG A 328 0.99 -26.45 25.27
N ASP A 329 1.75 -27.03 26.20
CA ASP A 329 2.04 -28.46 26.24
C ASP A 329 0.77 -29.27 26.50
N GLN A 330 0.63 -30.38 25.78
CA GLN A 330 -0.46 -31.32 26.00
C GLN A 330 -0.27 -32.01 27.34
N ILE A 331 -1.39 -32.36 27.99
CA ILE A 331 -1.37 -33.29 29.12
C ILE A 331 -0.99 -34.66 28.55
N ILE A 332 0.24 -35.09 28.81
CA ILE A 332 0.75 -36.44 28.54
C ILE A 332 0.32 -37.36 29.68
#